data_AF-A0A936KT84-F1
#
_entry.id   AF-A0A936KT84-F1
#
_cell.length_a   1.000
_cell.length_b   1.000
_cell.length_c   1.000
_cell.angle_alpha   90.00
_cell.angle_beta   90.00
_cell.angle_gamma   90.00
#
_symmetry.space_group_name_H-M   'P 1'
#
loop_
_entity.id
_entity.type
_entity.pdbx_description
1 polymer ?
#
loop_
_entity_poly.entity_id
_entity_poly.type
_entity_poly.pdbx_seq_one_letter_code
_entity_poly.pdbx_strand_id
1 'polypeptide(L)' 'MVDAWGNLVWFSDKLNNEGQPSEAWYGSYQGKLAKAGTYFWVIDAKFKNGDSWTGMNIDGKEYTKGPVMLVR' A
#
# COMPACT_ATOMS: atom_id res chain seq x y z
N MET A 1 4.03 0.96 -1.47
CA MET A 1 3.95 2.41 -1.77
C MET A 1 4.90 2.75 -2.89
N VAL A 2 4.40 3.44 -3.91
CA VAL A 2 5.20 3.99 -4.99
C VAL A 2 4.99 5.49 -5.10
N ASP A 3 5.97 6.21 -5.63
CA ASP A 3 5.83 7.63 -5.95
C ASP A 3 5.08 7.83 -7.30
N ALA A 4 4.89 9.10 -7.68
CA ALA A 4 4.21 9.47 -8.92
C ALA A 4 4.91 8.98 -10.20
N TRP A 5 6.20 8.60 -10.12
CA TRP A 5 6.97 8.06 -11.23
C TRP A 5 7.07 6.53 -11.20
N GLY A 6 6.44 5.88 -10.23
CA GLY A 6 6.43 4.43 -10.07
C GLY A 6 7.64 3.87 -9.30
N ASN A 7 8.48 4.73 -8.70
CA ASN A 7 9.60 4.23 -7.89
C ASN A 7 9.07 3.67 -6.58
N LEU A 8 9.66 2.56 -6.13
CA LEU A 8 9.34 1.97 -4.84
C LEU A 8 9.78 2.90 -3.69
N VAL A 9 8.82 3.32 -2.88
CA VAL A 9 9.05 4.16 -1.70
C VAL A 9 9.09 3.30 -0.43
N TRP A 10 8.16 2.37 -0.32
CA TRP A 10 8.04 1.50 0.84
C TRP A 10 7.33 0.19 0.47
N PHE A 11 7.75 -0.91 1.08
CA PHE A 11 7.20 -2.25 0.90
C PHE A 11 7.18 -2.98 2.24
N SER A 12 6.15 -3.81 2.44
CA SER A 12 6.13 -4.84 3.48
C SER A 12 5.23 -6.00 3.02
N ASP A 13 5.65 -7.20 3.37
CA ASP A 13 4.93 -8.47 3.21
C ASP A 13 4.60 -9.12 4.56
N LYS A 14 4.89 -8.43 5.67
CA LYS A 14 4.70 -8.99 7.01
C LYS A 14 3.22 -8.98 7.39
N LEU A 15 2.77 -10.13 7.89
CA LEU A 15 1.43 -10.33 8.40
C LEU A 15 1.46 -10.67 9.89
N ASN A 16 0.43 -10.23 10.63
CA ASN A 16 0.20 -10.66 12.00
C ASN A 16 -0.41 -12.08 12.02
N ASN A 17 -0.63 -12.62 13.23
CA ASN A 17 -1.19 -13.97 13.41
C ASN A 17 -2.61 -14.15 12.83
N GLU A 18 -3.32 -13.05 12.58
CA GLU A 18 -4.65 -13.03 11.98
C GLU A 18 -4.60 -12.96 10.44
N GLY A 19 -3.40 -12.85 9.85
CA GLY A 19 -3.22 -12.72 8.40
C GLY A 19 -3.42 -11.30 7.86
N GLN A 20 -3.41 -10.29 8.75
CA GLN A 20 -3.52 -8.87 8.37
C GLN A 20 -2.12 -8.24 8.27
N PRO A 21 -1.92 -7.20 7.43
CA PRO A 21 -0.65 -6.47 7.38
C PRO A 21 -0.21 -5.98 8.76
N SER A 22 1.02 -6.28 9.15
CA SER A 22 1.57 -5.90 10.47
C SER A 22 2.39 -4.60 10.44
N GLU A 23 2.72 -4.10 9.25
CA GLU A 23 3.50 -2.89 9.07
C GLU A 23 2.77 -1.93 8.13
N ALA A 24 3.02 -0.64 8.31
CA ALA A 24 2.44 0.43 7.51
C ALA A 24 3.51 1.44 7.11
N TRP A 25 3.22 2.22 6.07
CA TRP A 25 4.05 3.34 5.69
C TRP A 25 3.69 4.59 6.48
N TYR A 26 4.67 5.15 7.20
CA TYR A 26 4.50 6.32 8.07
C TYR A 26 5.01 7.63 7.43
N GLY A 27 5.03 7.72 6.10
CA GLY A 27 5.48 8.94 5.40
C GLY A 27 6.99 9.15 5.43
N SER A 28 7.78 8.07 5.53
CA SER A 28 9.25 8.11 5.49
C SER A 28 9.80 7.43 4.24
N TYR A 29 10.90 7.97 3.70
CA TYR A 29 11.64 7.37 2.61
C TYR A 29 13.14 7.45 2.91
N GLN A 30 13.84 6.32 2.86
CA GLN A 30 15.29 6.24 3.11
C GLN A 30 15.74 6.90 4.43
N GLY A 31 14.99 6.68 5.52
CA GLY A 31 15.29 7.22 6.84
C GLY A 31 15.01 8.72 7.01
N LYS A 32 14.44 9.38 6.00
CA LYS A 32 14.03 10.79 6.05
C LYS A 32 12.52 10.90 5.88
N LEU A 33 11.96 12.05 6.26
CA LEU A 33 10.57 12.36 5.92
C LEU A 33 10.42 12.44 4.40
N ALA A 34 9.43 11.75 3.87
CA ALA A 34 9.08 11.82 2.46
C ALA A 34 8.56 13.24 2.13
N LYS A 35 8.72 13.67 0.88
CA LYS A 35 8.23 14.98 0.43
C LYS A 35 6.70 14.96 0.40
N ALA A 36 6.07 16.08 0.73
CA ALA A 36 4.64 16.26 0.52
C ALA A 36 4.30 16.04 -0.97
N GLY A 37 3.14 15.45 -1.24
CA GLY A 37 2.72 15.09 -2.59
C GLY A 37 1.87 13.83 -2.65
N THR A 38 1.63 13.36 -3.87
CA THR A 38 0.82 12.15 -4.12
C THR A 38 1.71 10.93 -4.24
N TYR A 39 1.36 9.91 -3.47
CA TYR A 39 1.91 8.56 -3.54
C TYR A 39 0.80 7.59 -3.89
N PHE A 40 1.15 6.37 -4.25
CA PHE A 40 0.18 5.31 -4.54
C PHE A 40 0.43 4.11 -3.64
N TRP A 41 -0.61 3.66 -2.96
CA TRP A 41 -0.62 2.32 -2.40
C TRP A 41 -0.87 1.32 -3.52
N VAL A 42 -0.22 0.16 -3.43
CA VAL A 42 -0.38 -0.98 -4.33
C VAL A 42 -0.29 -2.23 -3.46
N ILE A 43 -1.24 -3.13 -3.60
CA ILE A 43 -1.33 -4.38 -2.84
C ILE A 43 -1.51 -5.53 -3.83
N ASP A 44 -0.69 -6.56 -3.67
CA ASP A 44 -0.85 -7.88 -4.28
C ASP A 44 -0.99 -8.88 -3.14
N ALA A 45 -2.06 -9.67 -3.13
CA ALA A 45 -2.34 -10.61 -2.06
C ALA A 45 -3.09 -11.85 -2.56
N LYS A 46 -2.89 -12.97 -1.87
CA LYS A 46 -3.63 -14.21 -2.06
C LYS A 46 -4.20 -14.68 -0.74
N PHE A 47 -5.45 -15.13 -0.78
CA PHE A 47 -6.11 -15.75 0.35
C PHE A 47 -5.56 -17.16 0.60
N LYS A 48 -5.77 -17.68 1.82
CA LYS A 48 -5.30 -19.02 2.21
C LYS A 48 -5.86 -20.15 1.34
N ASN A 49 -7.02 -19.93 0.72
CA ASN A 49 -7.64 -20.87 -0.22
C ASN A 49 -7.05 -20.81 -1.64
N GLY A 50 -6.08 -19.92 -1.90
CA GLY A 50 -5.40 -19.76 -3.19
C GLY A 50 -5.99 -18.66 -4.07
N ASP A 51 -7.15 -18.11 -3.73
CA ASP A 51 -7.78 -17.05 -4.51
C ASP A 51 -6.97 -15.76 -4.42
N SER A 52 -6.84 -15.06 -5.54
CA SER A 52 -6.20 -13.74 -5.56
C SER A 52 -7.17 -12.70 -5.01
N TRP A 53 -6.66 -11.81 -4.17
CA TRP A 53 -7.45 -10.67 -3.69
C TRP A 53 -7.65 -9.68 -4.83
N THR A 54 -8.90 -9.31 -5.08
CA THR A 54 -9.29 -8.50 -6.24
C THR A 54 -9.19 -6.99 -5.98
N GLY A 55 -9.09 -6.59 -4.71
CA GLY A 55 -8.91 -5.20 -4.34
C GLY A 55 -9.78 -4.75 -3.19
N MET A 56 -9.59 -3.50 -2.79
CA MET A 56 -10.43 -2.79 -1.83
C MET A 56 -11.68 -2.30 -2.57
N ASN A 57 -12.86 -2.58 -2.01
CA ASN A 57 -14.11 -2.06 -2.55
C ASN A 57 -14.25 -0.56 -2.22
N ILE A 58 -14.34 0.27 -3.25
CA ILE A 58 -14.59 1.71 -3.17
C ILE A 58 -15.72 2.00 -4.17
N ASP A 59 -16.86 2.44 -3.65
CA ASP A 59 -18.07 2.76 -4.44
C ASP A 59 -18.48 1.65 -5.42
N GLY A 60 -18.43 0.39 -4.96
CA GLY A 60 -18.84 -0.76 -5.75
C GLY A 60 -17.82 -1.22 -6.80
N LYS A 61 -16.60 -0.66 -6.79
CA LYS A 61 -15.49 -1.09 -7.64
C LYS A 61 -14.30 -1.52 -6.80
N GLU A 62 -13.59 -2.54 -7.28
CA GLU A 62 -12.43 -3.09 -6.59
C GLU A 62 -11.14 -2.48 -7.14
N TYR A 63 -10.25 -2.08 -6.24
CA TYR A 63 -8.97 -1.47 -6.59
C TYR A 63 -7.83 -2.15 -5.85
N THR A 64 -6.77 -2.53 -6.56
CA THR A 64 -5.50 -3.00 -5.98
C THR A 64 -4.48 -1.88 -5.81
N LYS A 65 -4.83 -0.66 -6.25
CA LYS A 65 -4.01 0.54 -6.15
C LYS A 65 -4.88 1.78 -5.93
N GLY A 66 -4.33 2.78 -5.24
CA GLY A 66 -5.03 4.06 -5.06
C GLY A 66 -4.12 5.17 -4.56
N PRO A 67 -4.55 6.43 -4.70
CA PRO A 67 -3.75 7.59 -4.30
C PRO A 67 -3.74 7.78 -2.78
N VAL A 68 -2.63 8.31 -2.27
CA VAL A 68 -2.44 8.81 -0.91
C VAL A 68 -1.82 10.19 -1.02
N MET A 69 -2.50 11.21 -0.51
CA MET A 69 -1.93 12.56 -0.41
C MET A 69 -1.22 12.72 0.93
N LEU A 70 0.08 12.98 0.88
CA LEU A 70 0.87 13.34 2.05
C LEU A 70 0.92 14.86 2.18
N VAL A 71 0.29 15.38 3.24
CA VAL A 71 0.24 16.81 3.59
C VAL A 71 1.11 17.05 4.83
N ARG A 72 1.66 18.26 4.97
CA ARG A 72 2.57 18.63 6.06
C ARG A 72 2.15 19.92 6.76
#